data_AF-V9KYM0-F1
#
_entry.id   AF-V9KYM0-F1
#
_cell.length_a   1.000
_cell.length_b   1.000
_cell.length_c   1.000
_cell.angle_alpha   90.00
_cell.angle_beta   90.00
_cell.angle_gamma   90.00
#
_symmetry.space_group_name_H-M   'P 1'
#
loop_
_entity.id
_entity.type
_entity.pdbx_description
1 polymer ?
#
loop_
_entity_poly.entity_id
_entity_poly.type
_entity_poly.pdbx_seq_one_letter_code
_entity_poly.pdbx_strand_id
1 'polypeptide(L)'
;MAAVGKSVELQLSAAWSRLSTGLVPAAALGLEAPGLESSDEFPEDEMRAALEVLQRYNLHLVVVEWFMEVLQIDLQRKIAPEFWDFLTQRENMVTEQQRSKLLYDAFCMVDKRLASYLCSLKHLEIWEEAGLINSVGPGTLKDKVYNMFKAVLFFSTTQSFQEIIYEFYTRAFSIYVHRDKNLRSGDSMSEEEDESAVDDTEVLHCMGCNSEKDQCWCVTAVEQFTQVNNVLHSLNLLERISADAITTILHKMIEEHVGRLCRGEYENSFLSQLEEWLESKVICWLSMVFLQKPSKAAASPTSNTLQRWRIHLQFFLYQVYANMRIDELFSIIRDFPESKAALQDLKICLERTNQRQQLLTSLKTALETRLLHPGVNTSDVITLYISAIKALRELDPSMVILEVVCEPVRKYLRTRDDTVR
;
A
#
# COMPACT_ATOMS: atom_id res chain seq x y z
N MET A 1 -35.43 -36.92 -42.88
CA MET A 1 -35.17 -36.65 -41.45
C MET A 1 -33.67 -36.58 -41.11
N ALA A 2 -32.80 -37.47 -41.61
CA ALA A 2 -31.35 -37.38 -41.35
C ALA A 2 -30.64 -36.13 -41.95
N ALA A 3 -31.13 -35.57 -43.06
CA ALA A 3 -30.55 -34.36 -43.67
C ALA A 3 -30.87 -33.07 -42.89
N VAL A 4 -32.00 -33.02 -42.18
CA VAL A 4 -32.41 -31.87 -41.37
C VAL A 4 -31.59 -31.81 -40.07
N GLY A 5 -31.31 -32.97 -39.45
CA GLY A 5 -30.43 -33.05 -38.27
C GLY A 5 -29.00 -32.57 -38.57
N LYS A 6 -28.41 -32.99 -39.69
CA LYS A 6 -27.08 -32.52 -40.13
C LYS A 6 -27.03 -31.02 -40.41
N SER A 7 -28.10 -30.46 -40.99
CA SER A 7 -28.16 -29.01 -41.24
C SER A 7 -28.22 -28.20 -39.94
N VAL A 8 -28.89 -28.71 -38.91
CA VAL A 8 -28.98 -28.08 -37.59
C VAL A 8 -27.64 -28.16 -36.86
N GLU A 9 -26.98 -29.33 -36.87
CA GLU A 9 -25.63 -29.49 -36.30
C GLU A 9 -24.59 -28.58 -36.96
N LEU A 10 -24.64 -28.43 -38.29
CA LEU A 10 -23.74 -27.52 -39.03
C LEU A 10 -24.01 -26.04 -38.69
N GLN A 11 -25.27 -25.63 -38.58
CA GLN A 11 -25.61 -24.26 -38.20
C GLN A 11 -25.21 -23.94 -36.76
N LEU A 12 -25.40 -24.89 -35.85
CA LEU A 12 -25.10 -24.74 -34.43
C LEU A 12 -23.58 -24.77 -34.19
N SER A 13 -22.85 -25.65 -34.89
CA SER A 13 -21.37 -25.65 -34.91
C SER A 13 -20.80 -24.38 -35.53
N ALA A 14 -21.43 -23.84 -36.58
CA ALA A 14 -21.00 -22.58 -37.21
C ALA A 14 -21.32 -21.35 -36.34
N ALA A 15 -22.43 -21.36 -35.60
CA ALA A 15 -22.77 -20.31 -34.64
C ALA A 15 -21.83 -20.35 -33.42
N TRP A 16 -21.56 -21.54 -32.88
CA TRP A 16 -20.65 -21.73 -31.76
C TRP A 16 -19.20 -21.39 -32.11
N SER A 17 -18.71 -21.83 -33.27
CA SER A 17 -17.34 -21.48 -33.71
C SER A 17 -17.15 -19.97 -33.86
N ARG A 18 -18.10 -19.27 -34.50
CA ARG A 18 -18.08 -17.80 -34.61
C ARG A 18 -18.08 -17.09 -33.26
N LEU A 19 -18.95 -17.55 -32.35
CA LEU A 19 -19.03 -16.99 -31.00
C LEU A 19 -17.73 -17.25 -30.22
N SER A 20 -17.15 -18.45 -30.34
CA SER A 20 -15.89 -18.79 -29.67
C SER A 20 -14.70 -17.97 -30.18
N THR A 21 -14.57 -17.78 -31.49
CA THR A 21 -13.47 -17.00 -32.09
C THR A 21 -13.60 -15.50 -31.90
N GLY A 22 -14.83 -15.00 -31.67
CA GLY A 22 -15.07 -13.58 -31.40
C GLY A 22 -14.95 -13.21 -29.93
N LEU A 23 -15.22 -14.14 -29.00
CA LEU A 23 -15.13 -13.89 -27.55
C LEU A 23 -13.75 -14.19 -26.96
N VAL A 24 -12.97 -15.05 -27.59
CA VAL A 24 -11.71 -15.55 -27.05
C VAL A 24 -10.64 -15.52 -28.14
N PRO A 25 -9.39 -15.11 -27.84
CA PRO A 25 -8.28 -15.22 -28.78
C PRO A 25 -8.13 -16.63 -29.35
N ALA A 26 -7.90 -16.73 -30.67
CA ALA A 26 -7.65 -18.00 -31.34
C ALA A 26 -6.52 -18.82 -30.68
N ALA A 27 -5.54 -18.14 -30.09
CA ALA A 27 -4.43 -18.74 -29.34
C ALA A 27 -4.89 -19.56 -28.11
N ALA A 28 -5.96 -19.14 -27.43
CA ALA A 28 -6.49 -19.83 -26.25
C ALA A 28 -7.36 -21.03 -26.61
N LEU A 29 -7.92 -21.03 -27.83
CA LEU A 29 -8.66 -22.16 -28.40
C LEU A 29 -7.74 -23.22 -29.04
N GLY A 30 -6.41 -23.02 -29.00
CA GLY A 30 -5.44 -23.91 -29.64
C GLY A 30 -5.44 -23.80 -31.18
N LEU A 31 -6.03 -22.74 -31.73
CA LEU A 31 -6.07 -22.44 -33.16
C LEU A 31 -4.90 -21.49 -33.50
N GLU A 32 -3.67 -21.96 -33.37
CA GLU A 32 -2.50 -21.20 -33.83
C GLU A 32 -2.39 -21.27 -35.35
N ALA A 33 -2.67 -20.17 -36.04
CA ALA A 33 -2.21 -19.90 -37.40
C ALA A 33 -1.31 -18.65 -37.37
N PRO A 34 -0.14 -18.67 -38.01
CA PRO A 34 0.74 -17.51 -38.06
C PRO A 34 0.14 -16.46 -39.00
N GLY A 35 -0.26 -15.31 -38.47
CA GLY A 35 -0.48 -14.10 -39.28
C GLY A 35 -1.92 -13.63 -39.52
N LEU A 36 -2.93 -14.04 -38.74
CA LEU A 36 -4.15 -13.23 -38.65
C LEU A 36 -4.01 -12.24 -37.50
N GLU A 37 -3.65 -11.01 -37.85
CA GLU A 37 -3.96 -9.85 -37.02
C GLU A 37 -5.45 -9.92 -36.67
N SER A 38 -5.75 -9.98 -35.38
CA SER A 38 -7.11 -9.86 -34.88
C SER A 38 -7.65 -8.51 -35.37
N SER A 39 -8.65 -8.54 -36.24
CA SER A 39 -9.47 -7.37 -36.51
C SER A 39 -9.93 -6.80 -35.17
N ASP A 40 -9.53 -5.56 -34.86
CA ASP A 40 -9.93 -4.83 -33.65
C ASP A 40 -11.45 -4.51 -33.61
N GLU A 41 -12.18 -4.83 -34.68
CA GLU A 41 -13.63 -4.71 -34.72
C GLU A 41 -14.29 -5.96 -34.13
N PHE A 42 -14.88 -5.81 -32.94
CA PHE A 42 -15.81 -6.79 -32.38
C PHE A 42 -17.04 -6.85 -33.31
N PRO A 43 -17.31 -7.98 -34.01
CA PRO A 43 -18.41 -8.06 -34.95
C PRO A 43 -19.73 -8.25 -34.20
N GLU A 44 -20.20 -7.18 -33.56
CA GLU A 44 -21.31 -7.17 -32.61
C GLU A 44 -22.63 -7.68 -33.23
N ASP A 45 -22.88 -7.33 -34.50
CA ASP A 45 -24.08 -7.74 -35.24
C ASP A 45 -24.05 -9.23 -35.61
N GLU A 46 -22.88 -9.76 -36.00
CA GLU A 46 -22.73 -11.18 -36.33
C GLU A 46 -22.77 -12.06 -35.08
N MET A 47 -22.23 -11.56 -33.97
CA MET A 47 -22.25 -12.27 -32.69
C MET A 47 -23.64 -12.26 -32.04
N ARG A 48 -24.39 -11.16 -32.18
CA ARG A 48 -25.81 -11.11 -31.78
C ARG A 48 -26.64 -12.10 -32.59
N ALA A 49 -26.41 -12.20 -33.91
CA ALA A 49 -27.07 -13.19 -34.75
C ALA A 49 -26.69 -14.64 -34.36
N ALA A 50 -25.44 -14.90 -33.97
CA ALA A 50 -25.00 -16.20 -33.47
C ALA A 50 -25.65 -16.53 -32.11
N LEU A 51 -25.79 -15.54 -31.21
CA LEU A 51 -26.48 -15.69 -29.93
C LEU A 51 -27.97 -15.99 -30.10
N GLU A 52 -28.65 -15.33 -31.04
CA GLU A 52 -30.07 -15.62 -31.35
C GLU A 52 -30.27 -17.06 -31.82
N VAL A 53 -29.31 -17.60 -32.58
CA VAL A 53 -29.32 -19.02 -32.97
C VAL A 53 -29.12 -19.92 -31.76
N LEU A 54 -28.20 -19.59 -30.85
CA LEU A 54 -27.93 -20.37 -29.63
C LEU A 54 -29.05 -20.27 -28.58
N GLN A 55 -29.79 -19.16 -28.56
CA GLN A 55 -30.99 -18.99 -27.72
C GLN A 55 -32.07 -20.01 -28.06
N ARG A 56 -32.27 -20.30 -29.36
CA ARG A 56 -33.25 -21.32 -29.82
C ARG A 56 -32.97 -22.73 -29.29
N TYR A 57 -31.74 -22.99 -28.85
CA TYR A 57 -31.30 -24.29 -28.32
C TYR A 57 -30.87 -24.25 -26.84
N ASN A 58 -31.18 -23.16 -26.11
CA ASN A 58 -30.80 -22.95 -24.70
C ASN A 58 -29.29 -22.96 -24.40
N LEU A 59 -28.43 -22.81 -25.42
CA LEU A 59 -26.96 -22.82 -25.26
C LEU A 59 -26.40 -21.46 -24.81
N HIS A 60 -27.22 -20.40 -24.87
CA HIS A 60 -26.88 -19.07 -24.34
C HIS A 60 -26.55 -19.10 -22.84
N LEU A 61 -27.04 -20.10 -22.10
CA LEU A 61 -26.82 -20.29 -20.67
C LEU A 61 -25.38 -20.67 -20.31
N VAL A 62 -24.66 -21.34 -21.23
CA VAL A 62 -23.34 -21.92 -20.97
C VAL A 62 -22.21 -20.97 -21.41
N VAL A 63 -22.53 -19.91 -22.17
CA VAL A 63 -21.54 -19.02 -22.79
C VAL A 63 -20.63 -18.35 -21.75
N VAL A 64 -21.19 -17.89 -20.62
CA VAL A 64 -20.41 -17.20 -19.57
C VAL A 64 -19.53 -18.18 -18.81
N GLU A 65 -20.07 -19.35 -18.44
CA GLU A 65 -19.31 -20.40 -17.76
C GLU A 65 -18.16 -20.89 -18.64
N TRP A 66 -18.44 -21.14 -19.92
CA TRP A 66 -17.43 -21.50 -20.92
C TRP A 66 -16.35 -20.43 -21.08
N PHE A 67 -16.73 -19.15 -21.20
CA PHE A 67 -15.78 -18.05 -21.30
C PHE A 67 -14.86 -17.99 -20.07
N MET A 68 -15.42 -18.13 -18.87
CA MET A 68 -14.67 -18.13 -17.61
C MET A 68 -13.70 -19.32 -17.52
N GLU A 69 -14.15 -20.52 -17.90
CA GLU A 69 -13.31 -21.73 -17.91
C GLU A 69 -12.16 -21.60 -18.91
N VAL A 70 -12.43 -21.12 -20.12
CA VAL A 70 -11.40 -20.94 -21.16
C VAL A 70 -10.39 -19.89 -20.74
N LEU A 71 -10.84 -18.76 -20.20
CA LEU A 71 -9.97 -17.73 -19.65
C LEU A 71 -9.12 -18.29 -18.49
N GLN A 72 -9.70 -19.07 -17.59
CA GLN A 72 -8.97 -19.70 -16.48
C GLN A 72 -7.86 -20.63 -17.00
N ILE A 73 -8.16 -21.48 -17.99
CA ILE A 73 -7.21 -22.42 -18.56
C ILE A 73 -6.08 -21.67 -19.26
N ASP A 74 -6.38 -20.64 -20.06
CA ASP A 74 -5.37 -19.85 -20.76
C ASP A 74 -4.47 -19.07 -19.79
N LEU A 75 -5.07 -18.48 -18.74
CA LEU A 75 -4.34 -17.83 -17.66
C LEU A 75 -3.35 -18.77 -16.97
N GLN A 76 -3.79 -19.98 -16.63
CA GLN A 76 -2.96 -20.95 -15.90
C GLN A 76 -1.88 -21.60 -16.79
N ARG A 77 -2.18 -21.86 -18.07
CA ARG A 77 -1.29 -22.64 -18.94
C ARG A 77 -0.33 -21.80 -19.78
N LYS A 78 -0.71 -20.59 -20.17
CA LYS A 78 0.09 -19.74 -21.06
C LYS A 78 0.51 -18.45 -20.39
N ILE A 79 -0.45 -17.64 -19.95
CA ILE A 79 -0.18 -16.25 -19.52
C ILE A 79 0.63 -16.20 -18.22
N ALA A 80 0.27 -16.99 -17.19
CA ALA A 80 1.00 -16.99 -15.93
C ALA A 80 2.44 -17.52 -16.06
N PRO A 81 2.69 -18.68 -16.71
CA PRO A 81 4.05 -19.14 -16.97
C PRO A 81 4.87 -18.16 -17.80
N GLU A 82 4.32 -17.60 -18.89
CA GLU A 82 5.03 -16.60 -19.71
C GLU A 82 5.42 -15.36 -18.89
N PHE A 83 4.55 -14.89 -18.00
CA PHE A 83 4.83 -13.76 -17.11
C PHE A 83 5.95 -14.08 -16.12
N TRP A 84 5.88 -15.22 -15.43
CA TRP A 84 6.87 -15.61 -14.43
C TRP A 84 8.22 -15.99 -15.06
N ASP A 85 8.22 -16.61 -16.24
CA ASP A 85 9.45 -16.89 -17.02
C ASP A 85 10.11 -15.59 -17.48
N PHE A 86 9.32 -14.60 -17.92
CA PHE A 86 9.85 -13.30 -18.35
C PHE A 86 10.56 -12.57 -17.21
N LEU A 87 10.05 -12.69 -15.98
CA LEU A 87 10.67 -12.12 -14.77
C LEU A 87 11.90 -12.94 -14.34
N THR A 88 11.77 -14.26 -14.18
CA THR A 88 12.83 -15.12 -13.64
C THR A 88 14.04 -15.26 -14.56
N GLN A 89 13.86 -15.31 -15.89
CA GLN A 89 14.98 -15.43 -16.83
C GLN A 89 15.90 -14.20 -16.86
N ARG A 90 15.45 -13.06 -16.30
CA ARG A 90 16.14 -11.77 -16.37
C ARG A 90 16.52 -11.18 -15.01
N GLU A 91 16.23 -11.87 -13.91
CA GLU A 91 16.64 -11.46 -12.55
C GLU A 91 18.18 -11.44 -12.38
N ASN A 92 18.91 -12.28 -13.12
CA ASN A 92 20.33 -12.55 -12.86
C ASN A 92 21.35 -11.59 -13.54
N MET A 93 20.94 -10.57 -14.31
CA MET A 93 21.88 -9.82 -15.19
C MET A 93 21.69 -8.28 -15.22
N VAL A 94 20.84 -7.69 -14.37
CA VAL A 94 20.18 -6.42 -14.76
C VAL A 94 20.30 -5.29 -13.71
N THR A 95 20.72 -4.10 -14.15
CA THR A 95 20.78 -2.86 -13.34
C THR A 95 19.38 -2.36 -12.94
N GLU A 96 19.25 -1.56 -11.89
CA GLU A 96 17.96 -1.09 -11.35
C GLU A 96 17.03 -0.46 -12.41
N GLN A 97 17.57 0.40 -13.29
CA GLN A 97 16.84 1.06 -14.39
C GLN A 97 16.31 0.07 -15.44
N GLN A 98 17.03 -1.03 -15.64
CA GLN A 98 16.59 -2.06 -16.57
C GLN A 98 15.54 -2.98 -15.93
N ARG A 99 15.58 -3.20 -14.60
CA ARG A 99 14.53 -3.94 -13.87
C ARG A 99 13.18 -3.22 -13.93
N SER A 100 13.14 -1.89 -13.74
CA SER A 100 11.91 -1.11 -13.86
C SER A 100 11.32 -1.17 -15.28
N LYS A 101 12.17 -1.18 -16.31
CA LYS A 101 11.73 -1.37 -17.69
C LYS A 101 11.20 -2.78 -17.94
N LEU A 102 11.85 -3.82 -17.40
CA LEU A 102 11.38 -5.20 -17.50
C LEU A 102 10.02 -5.39 -16.80
N LEU A 103 9.80 -4.78 -15.63
CA LEU A 103 8.49 -4.78 -14.99
C LEU A 103 7.43 -4.18 -15.91
N TYR A 104 7.71 -3.02 -16.50
CA TYR A 104 6.80 -2.38 -17.45
C TYR A 104 6.49 -3.30 -18.65
N ASP A 105 7.53 -3.85 -19.29
CA ASP A 105 7.37 -4.74 -20.44
C ASP A 105 6.57 -6.01 -20.08
N ALA A 106 6.79 -6.57 -18.88
CA ALA A 106 6.05 -7.74 -18.38
C ALA A 106 4.56 -7.43 -18.18
N PHE A 107 4.23 -6.32 -17.53
CA PHE A 107 2.84 -5.91 -17.34
C PHE A 107 2.17 -5.50 -18.65
N CYS A 108 2.90 -4.88 -19.59
CA CYS A 108 2.38 -4.59 -20.93
C CYS A 108 2.13 -5.86 -21.75
N MET A 109 2.94 -6.90 -21.60
CA MET A 109 2.69 -8.20 -22.23
C MET A 109 1.36 -8.77 -21.73
N VAL A 110 1.15 -8.75 -20.42
CA VAL A 110 -0.09 -9.21 -19.80
C VAL A 110 -1.29 -8.36 -20.24
N ASP A 111 -1.17 -7.04 -20.27
CA ASP A 111 -2.21 -6.12 -20.73
C ASP A 111 -2.62 -6.39 -22.19
N LYS A 112 -1.65 -6.59 -23.10
CA LYS A 112 -1.92 -6.94 -24.50
C LYS A 112 -2.65 -8.28 -24.66
N ARG A 113 -2.25 -9.31 -23.89
CA ARG A 113 -2.90 -10.63 -23.93
C ARG A 113 -4.32 -10.59 -23.36
N LEU A 114 -4.57 -9.71 -22.40
CA LEU A 114 -5.87 -9.54 -21.76
C LEU A 114 -6.79 -8.58 -22.49
N ALA A 115 -6.26 -7.68 -23.33
CA ALA A 115 -7.05 -6.65 -24.01
C ALA A 115 -8.24 -7.23 -24.78
N SER A 116 -8.05 -8.34 -25.49
CA SER A 116 -9.11 -9.07 -26.19
C SER A 116 -10.18 -9.59 -25.23
N TYR A 117 -9.78 -10.23 -24.14
CA TYR A 117 -10.71 -10.74 -23.13
C TYR A 117 -11.46 -9.63 -22.40
N LEU A 118 -10.80 -8.52 -22.10
CA LEU A 118 -11.40 -7.34 -21.48
C LEU A 118 -12.36 -6.63 -22.44
N CYS A 119 -12.11 -6.66 -23.75
CA CYS A 119 -13.04 -6.16 -24.76
C CYS A 119 -14.28 -7.05 -24.82
N SER A 120 -14.11 -8.37 -24.95
CA SER A 120 -15.21 -9.34 -24.95
C SER A 120 -16.03 -9.31 -23.65
N LEU A 121 -15.38 -9.07 -22.51
CA LEU A 121 -16.04 -8.89 -21.21
C LEU A 121 -17.00 -7.69 -21.19
N LYS A 122 -16.64 -6.54 -21.78
CA LYS A 122 -17.53 -5.36 -21.86
C LYS A 122 -18.81 -5.69 -22.64
N HIS A 123 -18.68 -6.42 -23.73
CA HIS A 123 -19.84 -6.83 -24.53
C HIS A 123 -20.69 -7.90 -23.82
N LEU A 124 -20.05 -8.82 -23.08
CA LEU A 124 -20.77 -9.78 -22.23
C LEU A 124 -21.55 -9.09 -21.12
N GLU A 125 -21.02 -8.03 -20.49
CA GLU A 125 -21.76 -7.21 -19.52
C GLU A 125 -22.98 -6.52 -20.15
N ILE A 126 -22.83 -5.96 -21.36
CA ILE A 126 -23.96 -5.35 -22.10
C ILE A 126 -25.04 -6.40 -22.39
N TRP A 127 -24.66 -7.63 -22.73
CA TRP A 127 -25.59 -8.72 -23.00
C TRP A 127 -26.26 -9.27 -21.74
N GLU A 128 -25.57 -9.26 -20.60
CA GLU A 128 -26.11 -9.58 -19.28
C GLU A 128 -27.15 -8.52 -18.84
N GLU A 129 -26.83 -7.23 -18.98
CA GLU A 129 -27.76 -6.12 -18.69
C GLU A 129 -28.99 -6.12 -19.60
N ALA A 130 -28.83 -6.53 -20.87
CA ALA A 130 -29.92 -6.69 -21.83
C ALA A 130 -30.77 -7.95 -21.58
N GLY A 131 -30.40 -8.82 -20.63
CA GLY A 131 -31.09 -10.08 -20.33
C GLY A 131 -30.96 -11.14 -21.42
N LEU A 132 -29.97 -11.02 -22.31
CA LEU A 132 -29.70 -11.99 -23.38
C LEU A 132 -29.00 -13.26 -22.89
N ILE A 133 -28.36 -13.16 -21.71
CA ILE A 133 -27.51 -14.18 -21.09
C ILE A 133 -27.82 -14.22 -19.58
N ASN A 134 -27.70 -15.40 -18.96
CA ASN A 134 -27.92 -15.55 -17.52
C ASN A 134 -26.74 -14.99 -16.71
N SER A 135 -27.06 -14.35 -15.60
CA SER A 135 -26.07 -13.97 -14.61
C SER A 135 -25.51 -15.20 -13.91
N VAL A 136 -24.20 -15.28 -13.83
CA VAL A 136 -23.53 -16.33 -13.06
C VAL A 136 -23.49 -15.86 -11.61
N GLY A 137 -24.56 -16.05 -10.83
CA GLY A 137 -24.57 -15.79 -9.38
C GLY A 137 -24.43 -14.32 -8.94
N PRO A 138 -24.13 -14.03 -7.65
CA PRO A 138 -24.03 -12.66 -7.15
C PRO A 138 -22.70 -11.99 -7.56
N GLY A 139 -22.76 -10.68 -7.84
CA GLY A 139 -21.62 -9.85 -8.24
C GLY A 139 -21.51 -9.64 -9.75
N THR A 140 -20.73 -8.65 -10.19
CA THR A 140 -20.51 -8.38 -11.62
C THR A 140 -19.56 -9.42 -12.23
N LEU A 141 -19.75 -9.76 -13.51
CA LEU A 141 -18.85 -10.66 -14.24
C LEU A 141 -17.40 -10.17 -14.21
N LYS A 142 -17.21 -8.86 -14.29
CA LYS A 142 -15.91 -8.20 -14.24
C LYS A 142 -15.19 -8.36 -12.91
N ASP A 143 -15.90 -8.27 -11.78
CA ASP A 143 -15.29 -8.54 -10.47
C ASP A 143 -14.80 -9.99 -10.36
N LYS A 144 -15.53 -10.95 -10.95
CA LYS A 144 -15.15 -12.36 -10.97
C LYS A 144 -13.91 -12.60 -11.82
N VAL A 145 -13.85 -12.01 -13.01
CA VAL A 145 -12.67 -12.08 -13.88
C VAL A 145 -11.46 -11.46 -13.19
N TYR A 146 -11.58 -10.29 -12.58
CA TYR A 146 -10.46 -9.66 -11.87
C TYR A 146 -10.01 -10.45 -10.65
N ASN A 147 -10.93 -11.04 -9.88
CA ASN A 147 -10.57 -11.89 -8.74
C ASN A 147 -9.90 -13.18 -9.18
N MET A 148 -10.38 -13.81 -10.27
CA MET A 148 -9.74 -14.97 -10.87
C MET A 148 -8.31 -14.65 -11.33
N PHE A 149 -8.14 -13.51 -12.00
CA PHE A 149 -6.84 -13.04 -12.44
C PHE A 149 -5.87 -12.79 -11.26
N LYS A 150 -6.34 -12.09 -10.22
CA LYS A 150 -5.58 -11.87 -8.97
C LYS A 150 -5.19 -13.18 -8.31
N ALA A 151 -6.08 -14.17 -8.30
CA ALA A 151 -5.83 -15.48 -7.70
C ALA A 151 -4.85 -16.33 -8.54
N VAL A 152 -4.99 -16.37 -9.86
CA VAL A 152 -4.10 -17.20 -10.69
C VAL A 152 -2.69 -16.65 -10.74
N LEU A 153 -2.52 -15.34 -10.90
CA LEU A 153 -1.18 -14.74 -10.97
C LEU A 153 -0.57 -14.53 -9.59
N PHE A 154 -1.31 -13.98 -8.63
CA PHE A 154 -0.73 -13.43 -7.40
C PHE A 154 -1.21 -14.14 -6.13
N PHE A 155 -1.64 -15.41 -6.20
CA PHE A 155 -1.89 -16.22 -4.99
C PHE A 155 -0.58 -16.57 -4.26
N SER A 156 0.46 -16.93 -5.00
CA SER A 156 1.80 -17.20 -4.48
C SER A 156 2.85 -16.43 -5.27
N THR A 157 3.18 -15.23 -4.81
CA THR A 157 4.27 -14.42 -5.38
C THR A 157 5.62 -14.89 -4.85
N THR A 158 6.67 -14.84 -5.68
CA THR A 158 8.04 -15.09 -5.25
C THR A 158 8.57 -13.95 -4.38
N GLN A 159 9.48 -14.25 -3.45
CA GLN A 159 10.13 -13.24 -2.61
C GLN A 159 10.92 -12.24 -3.47
N SER A 160 11.64 -12.72 -4.49
CA SER A 160 12.37 -11.88 -5.45
C SER A 160 11.48 -10.81 -6.09
N PHE A 161 10.25 -11.18 -6.48
CA PHE A 161 9.30 -10.24 -7.06
C PHE A 161 8.85 -9.17 -6.05
N GLN A 162 8.59 -9.56 -4.80
CA GLN A 162 8.22 -8.61 -3.74
C GLN A 162 9.35 -7.61 -3.46
N GLU A 163 10.61 -8.06 -3.45
CA GLU A 163 11.78 -7.21 -3.29
C GLU A 163 11.93 -6.22 -4.45
N ILE A 164 11.75 -6.66 -5.70
CA ILE A 164 11.79 -5.77 -6.88
C ILE A 164 10.71 -4.69 -6.81
N ILE A 165 9.48 -5.06 -6.43
CA ILE A 165 8.38 -4.11 -6.27
C ILE A 165 8.67 -3.14 -5.12
N TYR A 166 9.22 -3.63 -4.00
CA TYR A 166 9.63 -2.80 -2.88
C TYR A 166 10.71 -1.78 -3.28
N GLU A 167 11.78 -2.20 -3.95
CA GLU A 167 12.84 -1.31 -4.46
C GLU A 167 12.26 -0.26 -5.41
N PHE A 168 11.38 -0.66 -6.32
CA PHE A 168 10.75 0.23 -7.30
C PHE A 168 9.92 1.33 -6.64
N TYR A 169 9.03 0.99 -5.71
CA TYR A 169 8.22 1.99 -4.99
C TYR A 169 9.08 2.83 -4.04
N THR A 170 10.10 2.24 -3.41
CA THR A 170 11.03 2.96 -2.53
C THR A 170 11.73 4.06 -3.31
N ARG A 171 12.23 3.73 -4.50
CA ARG A 171 12.92 4.69 -5.36
C ARG A 171 12.00 5.83 -5.82
N ALA A 172 10.80 5.50 -6.27
CA ALA A 172 9.80 6.49 -6.67
C ALA A 172 9.43 7.44 -5.51
N PHE A 173 9.31 6.87 -4.30
CA PHE A 173 9.05 7.64 -3.09
C PHE A 173 10.21 8.58 -2.72
N SER A 174 11.45 8.09 -2.72
CA SER A 174 12.64 8.91 -2.47
C SER A 174 12.71 10.09 -3.45
N ILE A 175 12.51 9.86 -4.75
CA ILE A 175 12.50 10.94 -5.76
C ILE A 175 11.42 11.98 -5.46
N TYR A 176 10.23 11.56 -5.04
CA TYR A 176 9.16 12.48 -4.65
C TYR A 176 9.56 13.37 -3.47
N VAL A 177 10.09 12.78 -2.39
CA VAL A 177 10.53 13.53 -1.19
C VAL A 177 11.64 14.51 -1.54
N HIS A 178 12.57 14.14 -2.42
CA HIS A 178 13.66 15.04 -2.84
C HIS A 178 13.18 16.20 -3.72
N ARG A 179 12.23 15.96 -4.63
CA ARG A 179 11.64 17.04 -5.44
C ARG A 179 10.90 18.05 -4.57
N ASP A 180 10.19 17.58 -3.56
CA ASP A 180 9.46 18.42 -2.62
C ASP A 180 10.40 19.26 -1.74
N LYS A 181 11.53 18.70 -1.27
CA LYS A 181 12.57 19.47 -0.56
C LYS A 181 13.15 20.59 -1.42
N ASN A 182 13.48 20.31 -2.68
CA ASN A 182 14.03 21.30 -3.61
C ASN A 182 13.03 22.41 -3.97
N LEU A 183 11.72 22.09 -4.03
CA LEU A 183 10.66 23.07 -4.25
C LEU A 183 10.52 24.05 -3.07
N ARG A 184 10.80 23.61 -1.84
CA ARG A 184 10.74 24.48 -0.65
C ARG A 184 12.02 25.29 -0.43
N SER A 185 13.20 24.75 -0.74
CA SER A 185 14.46 25.50 -0.67
C SER A 185 14.59 26.58 -1.75
N GLY A 186 13.80 26.51 -2.82
CA GLY A 186 13.78 27.51 -3.89
C GLY A 186 12.85 28.71 -3.66
N ASP A 187 11.96 28.65 -2.66
CA ASP A 187 10.83 29.58 -2.55
C ASP A 187 10.61 30.14 -1.13
N SER A 188 11.67 30.25 -0.32
CA SER A 188 11.58 30.89 1.00
C SER A 188 12.82 31.69 1.33
N MET A 189 12.71 33.02 1.17
CA MET A 189 13.49 34.02 1.91
C MET A 189 13.04 34.03 3.38
N SER A 190 13.23 32.93 4.10
CA SER A 190 13.10 32.89 5.55
C SER A 190 14.36 32.26 6.12
N GLU A 191 15.21 33.13 6.66
CA GLU A 191 16.34 32.81 7.52
C GLU A 191 15.82 32.08 8.76
N GLU A 192 15.90 30.76 8.77
CA GLU A 192 16.13 29.98 9.98
C GLU A 192 17.22 28.96 9.64
N GLU A 193 18.46 29.39 9.90
CA GLU A 193 19.66 28.57 9.81
C GLU A 193 19.58 27.48 10.89
N ASP A 194 19.34 26.25 10.44
CA ASP A 194 19.58 25.06 11.23
C ASP A 194 21.11 24.84 11.27
N GLU A 195 21.76 25.33 12.34
CA GLU A 195 23.18 25.09 12.64
C GLU A 195 23.43 23.61 13.00
N SER A 196 23.27 22.71 12.03
CA SER A 196 23.93 21.41 12.06
C SER A 196 24.92 21.33 10.90
N ALA A 197 26.13 21.80 11.22
CA ALA A 197 27.41 21.45 10.60
C ALA A 197 27.36 21.04 9.12
N VAL A 198 27.64 22.03 8.29
CA VAL A 198 28.17 21.88 6.93
C VAL A 198 29.33 20.89 6.93
N ASP A 199 29.07 19.64 6.57
CA ASP A 199 30.05 18.83 5.86
C ASP A 199 29.74 18.99 4.36
N ASP A 200 30.31 20.05 3.79
CA ASP A 200 30.43 20.33 2.36
C ASP A 200 31.31 19.27 1.68
N THR A 201 31.02 17.99 1.91
CA THR A 201 31.43 16.94 0.98
C THR A 201 30.45 17.03 -0.18
N GLU A 202 30.87 17.73 -1.25
CA GLU A 202 30.17 17.80 -2.53
C GLU A 202 29.39 16.52 -2.78
N VAL A 203 28.06 16.58 -2.67
CA VAL A 203 27.25 15.39 -2.90
C VAL A 203 27.35 15.07 -4.40
N LEU A 204 28.35 14.26 -4.77
CA LEU A 204 28.64 13.79 -6.12
C LEU A 204 27.50 12.92 -6.67
N HIS A 205 26.59 12.50 -5.80
CA HIS A 205 25.48 11.60 -6.11
C HIS A 205 24.12 12.31 -6.03
N CYS A 206 23.22 11.95 -6.93
CA CYS A 206 21.84 12.40 -6.88
C CYS A 206 21.15 11.80 -5.64
N MET A 207 20.65 12.64 -4.75
CA MET A 207 19.95 12.18 -3.54
C MET A 207 18.68 11.34 -3.82
N GLY A 208 18.07 11.46 -5.01
CA GLY A 208 16.93 10.63 -5.42
C GLY A 208 17.33 9.25 -5.95
N CYS A 209 18.16 9.21 -7.00
CA CYS A 209 18.57 7.97 -7.66
C CYS A 209 19.93 7.41 -7.20
N ASN A 210 20.56 8.01 -6.19
CA ASN A 210 21.86 7.62 -5.61
C ASN A 210 22.98 7.34 -6.64
N SER A 211 22.80 7.76 -7.89
CA SER A 211 23.77 7.68 -8.99
C SER A 211 24.59 8.95 -9.02
N GLU A 212 25.77 8.94 -9.62
CA GLU A 212 26.54 10.17 -9.89
C GLU A 212 25.63 11.21 -10.59
N LYS A 213 25.80 12.51 -10.28
CA LYS A 213 24.95 13.59 -10.80
C LYS A 213 24.83 13.58 -12.33
N ASP A 214 25.90 13.18 -13.03
CA ASP A 214 25.96 13.08 -14.49
C ASP A 214 25.18 11.88 -15.07
N GLN A 215 24.81 10.89 -14.24
CA GLN A 215 24.04 9.70 -14.60
C GLN A 215 22.67 9.66 -13.89
N CYS A 216 22.16 10.83 -13.49
CA CYS A 216 20.86 10.92 -12.84
C CYS A 216 19.74 10.46 -13.78
N TRP A 217 18.97 9.45 -13.36
CA TRP A 217 17.86 8.90 -14.13
C TRP A 217 16.49 9.14 -13.46
N CYS A 218 16.40 10.10 -12.53
CA CYS A 218 15.16 10.42 -11.78
C CYS A 218 13.97 10.78 -12.68
N VAL A 219 14.18 11.42 -13.83
CA VAL A 219 13.10 11.75 -14.78
C VAL A 219 12.53 10.47 -15.40
N THR A 220 13.40 9.62 -15.93
CA THR A 220 13.03 8.32 -16.50
C THR A 220 12.38 7.41 -15.46
N ALA A 221 12.85 7.42 -14.21
CA ALA A 221 12.24 6.67 -13.12
C ALA A 221 10.77 7.06 -12.88
N VAL A 222 10.47 8.36 -12.87
CA VAL A 222 9.09 8.85 -12.66
C VAL A 222 8.20 8.54 -13.87
N GLU A 223 8.74 8.63 -15.08
CA GLU A 223 8.01 8.22 -16.30
C GLU A 223 7.68 6.72 -16.26
N GLN A 224 8.65 5.86 -15.96
CA GLN A 224 8.43 4.42 -15.80
C GLN A 224 7.45 4.13 -14.66
N PHE A 225 7.55 4.84 -13.55
CA PHE A 225 6.63 4.73 -12.42
C PHE A 225 5.18 5.04 -12.82
N THR A 226 4.96 6.15 -13.53
CA THR A 226 3.63 6.50 -14.03
C THR A 226 3.13 5.48 -15.05
N GLN A 227 3.98 5.04 -15.97
CA GLN A 227 3.63 4.02 -16.96
C GLN A 227 3.22 2.68 -16.34
N VAL A 228 4.01 2.15 -15.39
CA VAL A 228 3.69 0.90 -14.68
C VAL A 228 2.39 1.05 -13.88
N ASN A 229 2.24 2.14 -13.13
CA ASN A 229 1.01 2.35 -12.36
C ASN A 229 -0.23 2.50 -13.27
N ASN A 230 -0.11 3.10 -14.46
CA ASN A 230 -1.21 3.21 -15.41
C ASN A 230 -1.67 1.82 -15.88
N VAL A 231 -0.73 0.92 -16.20
CA VAL A 231 -1.02 -0.46 -16.61
C VAL A 231 -1.59 -1.28 -15.43
N LEU A 232 -1.05 -1.10 -14.22
CA LEU A 232 -1.59 -1.76 -13.04
C LEU A 232 -3.01 -1.27 -12.70
N HIS A 233 -3.31 0.00 -12.97
CA HIS A 233 -4.64 0.57 -12.80
C HIS A 233 -5.61 0.07 -13.89
N SER A 234 -5.19 -0.05 -15.15
CA SER A 234 -6.04 -0.62 -16.22
C SER A 234 -6.41 -2.08 -15.93
N LEU A 235 -5.47 -2.85 -15.36
CA LEU A 235 -5.66 -4.25 -15.00
C LEU A 235 -6.33 -4.48 -13.63
N ASN A 236 -6.70 -3.42 -12.90
CA ASN A 236 -7.25 -3.50 -11.54
C ASN A 236 -6.37 -4.31 -10.56
N LEU A 237 -5.04 -4.25 -10.75
CA LEU A 237 -4.03 -4.96 -9.95
C LEU A 237 -3.27 -4.06 -8.99
N LEU A 238 -3.35 -2.74 -9.15
CA LEU A 238 -2.55 -1.78 -8.40
C LEU A 238 -2.60 -2.05 -6.89
N GLU A 239 -3.80 -2.06 -6.29
CA GLU A 239 -3.94 -2.33 -4.85
C GLU A 239 -3.43 -3.72 -4.42
N ARG A 240 -3.55 -4.75 -5.27
CA ARG A 240 -3.09 -6.10 -4.93
C ARG A 240 -1.57 -6.21 -4.90
N ILE A 241 -0.87 -5.50 -5.78
CA ILE A 241 0.58 -5.63 -5.97
C ILE A 241 1.34 -4.58 -5.15
N SER A 242 0.84 -3.34 -5.11
CA SER A 242 1.57 -2.23 -4.52
C SER A 242 1.30 -2.03 -3.04
N ALA A 243 0.14 -2.46 -2.51
CA ALA A 243 -0.27 -2.11 -1.16
C ALA A 243 0.73 -2.57 -0.07
N ASP A 244 1.29 -3.77 -0.19
CA ASP A 244 2.23 -4.31 0.81
C ASP A 244 3.56 -3.53 0.81
N ALA A 245 4.13 -3.32 -0.39
CA ALA A 245 5.34 -2.54 -0.57
C ALA A 245 5.15 -1.09 -0.08
N ILE A 246 4.07 -0.44 -0.50
CA ILE A 246 3.72 0.92 -0.08
C ILE A 246 3.55 1.00 1.43
N THR A 247 2.81 0.07 2.05
CA THR A 247 2.60 0.04 3.51
C THR A 247 3.95 0.00 4.24
N THR A 248 4.84 -0.89 3.81
CA THR A 248 6.17 -1.05 4.44
C THR A 248 7.03 0.21 4.30
N ILE A 249 7.05 0.83 3.11
CA ILE A 249 7.80 2.07 2.87
C ILE A 249 7.27 3.21 3.75
N LEU A 250 5.95 3.38 3.78
CA LEU A 250 5.32 4.47 4.53
C LEU A 250 5.46 4.28 6.03
N HIS A 251 5.32 3.05 6.54
CA HIS A 251 5.55 2.76 7.95
C HIS A 251 6.97 3.09 8.37
N LYS A 252 7.98 2.62 7.61
CA LYS A 252 9.39 2.89 7.90
C LYS A 252 9.69 4.40 7.88
N MET A 253 9.16 5.12 6.91
CA MET A 253 9.35 6.58 6.84
C MET A 253 8.68 7.30 8.02
N ILE A 254 7.48 6.90 8.44
CA ILE A 254 6.82 7.49 9.61
C ILE A 254 7.68 7.27 10.87
N GLU A 255 8.21 6.06 11.07
CA GLU A 255 9.12 5.75 12.18
C GLU A 255 10.39 6.61 12.15
N GLU A 256 11.05 6.72 10.99
CA GLU A 256 12.26 7.51 10.81
C GLU A 256 12.02 9.02 10.95
N HIS A 257 10.85 9.52 10.56
CA HIS A 257 10.50 10.94 10.67
C HIS A 257 10.20 11.32 12.12
N VAL A 258 9.33 10.53 12.79
CA VAL A 258 9.00 10.72 14.21
C VAL A 258 10.27 10.60 15.07
N GLY A 259 11.10 9.59 14.82
CA GLY A 259 12.32 9.36 15.58
C GLY A 259 13.40 10.44 15.39
N ARG A 260 13.40 11.17 14.25
CA ARG A 260 14.34 12.27 14.01
C ARG A 260 13.87 13.59 14.61
N LEU A 261 12.59 13.91 14.48
CA LEU A 261 12.06 15.20 14.93
C LEU A 261 11.81 15.23 16.45
N CYS A 262 11.34 14.13 17.03
CA CYS A 262 10.73 14.19 18.35
C CYS A 262 11.60 13.60 19.45
N ARG A 263 12.64 12.83 19.11
CA ARG A 263 13.42 12.06 20.10
C ARG A 263 14.26 12.98 20.98
N GLY A 264 14.11 12.83 22.30
CA GLY A 264 14.81 13.67 23.28
C GLY A 264 14.25 15.08 23.49
N GLU A 265 13.31 15.55 22.66
CA GLU A 265 12.65 16.85 22.84
C GLU A 265 11.26 16.69 23.48
N TYR A 266 11.07 17.29 24.67
CA TYR A 266 9.86 17.13 25.48
C TYR A 266 9.08 18.43 25.73
N GLU A 267 9.69 19.57 25.48
CA GLU A 267 9.12 20.89 25.81
C GLU A 267 8.04 21.33 24.82
N ASN A 268 8.13 20.86 23.58
CA ASN A 268 7.22 21.23 22.49
C ASN A 268 6.20 20.12 22.18
N SER A 269 5.03 20.52 21.69
CA SER A 269 4.02 19.60 21.13
C SER A 269 4.28 19.42 19.63
N PHE A 270 4.30 18.17 19.18
CA PHE A 270 4.63 17.81 17.80
C PHE A 270 3.45 17.24 17.01
N LEU A 271 2.34 16.88 17.68
CA LEU A 271 1.24 16.16 17.03
C LEU A 271 0.66 16.91 15.82
N SER A 272 0.36 18.21 15.96
CA SER A 272 -0.21 18.98 14.84
C SER A 272 0.74 19.06 13.64
N GLN A 273 2.03 19.23 13.90
CA GLN A 273 3.06 19.25 12.85
C GLN A 273 3.17 17.90 12.14
N LEU A 274 3.10 16.79 12.90
CA LEU A 274 3.13 15.44 12.34
C LEU A 274 1.87 15.11 11.53
N GLU A 275 0.69 15.54 11.99
CA GLU A 275 -0.56 15.37 11.23
C GLU A 275 -0.54 16.17 9.92
N GLU A 276 -0.07 17.42 9.94
CA GLU A 276 0.07 18.25 8.74
C GLU A 276 1.10 17.66 7.76
N TRP A 277 2.22 17.14 8.28
CA TRP A 277 3.22 16.46 7.47
C TRP A 277 2.65 15.20 6.81
N LEU A 278 1.93 14.37 7.57
CA LEU A 278 1.30 13.15 7.06
C LEU A 278 0.34 13.49 5.91
N GLU A 279 -0.49 14.51 6.10
CA GLU A 279 -1.46 14.96 5.11
C GLU A 279 -0.79 15.56 3.85
N SER A 280 0.14 16.49 4.05
CA SER A 280 0.75 17.25 2.96
C SER A 280 1.75 16.46 2.13
N LYS A 281 2.43 15.47 2.71
CA LYS A 281 3.48 14.69 2.02
C LYS A 281 3.02 13.28 1.69
N VAL A 282 2.58 12.55 2.71
CA VAL A 282 2.34 11.11 2.60
C VAL A 282 1.04 10.83 1.86
N ILE A 283 -0.06 11.45 2.30
CA ILE A 283 -1.36 11.31 1.65
C ILE A 283 -1.34 11.94 0.26
N CYS A 284 -0.63 13.06 0.07
CA CYS A 284 -0.44 13.65 -1.25
C CYS A 284 0.26 12.68 -2.21
N TRP A 285 1.36 12.04 -1.80
CA TRP A 285 2.01 11.03 -2.62
C TRP A 285 1.10 9.84 -2.94
N LEU A 286 0.41 9.29 -1.93
CA LEU A 286 -0.56 8.21 -2.13
C LEU A 286 -1.65 8.57 -3.14
N SER A 287 -2.15 9.81 -3.07
CA SER A 287 -3.13 10.30 -4.04
C SER A 287 -2.56 10.31 -5.46
N MET A 288 -1.28 10.65 -5.64
CA MET A 288 -0.62 10.60 -6.94
C MET A 288 -0.51 9.17 -7.48
N VAL A 289 -0.18 8.21 -6.63
CA VAL A 289 -0.06 6.79 -7.00
C VAL A 289 -1.41 6.18 -7.37
N PHE A 290 -2.45 6.43 -6.56
CA PHE A 290 -3.75 5.78 -6.70
C PHE A 290 -4.75 6.52 -7.60
N LEU A 291 -4.67 7.85 -7.71
CA LEU A 291 -5.63 8.62 -8.52
C LEU A 291 -5.10 9.03 -9.89
N GLN A 292 -3.78 9.12 -10.10
CA GLN A 292 -3.06 9.51 -11.33
C GLN A 292 -3.47 10.86 -12.00
N LYS A 293 -4.70 11.35 -11.81
CA LYS A 293 -5.23 12.67 -12.16
C LYS A 293 -6.31 13.08 -11.15
N PRO A 294 -6.32 14.33 -10.66
CA PRO A 294 -7.46 14.88 -9.94
C PRO A 294 -8.60 15.16 -10.93
N SER A 295 -9.35 14.12 -11.31
CA SER A 295 -10.60 14.31 -12.03
C SER A 295 -11.65 14.83 -11.05
N LYS A 296 -12.19 16.03 -11.33
CA LYS A 296 -13.21 16.72 -10.52
C LYS A 296 -14.61 16.06 -10.57
N ALA A 297 -14.68 14.74 -10.77
CA ALA A 297 -15.94 14.00 -10.71
C ALA A 297 -16.05 13.29 -9.36
N ALA A 298 -17.02 13.73 -8.58
CA ALA A 298 -17.31 13.31 -7.22
C ALA A 298 -17.61 11.80 -7.08
N ALA A 299 -17.23 11.25 -5.90
CA ALA A 299 -17.65 9.96 -5.36
C ALA A 299 -17.34 8.71 -6.22
N SER A 300 -16.05 8.39 -6.40
CA SER A 300 -15.59 7.08 -6.87
C SER A 300 -15.19 6.15 -5.69
N PRO A 301 -15.16 4.81 -5.86
CA PRO A 301 -14.60 3.88 -4.88
C PRO A 301 -13.16 4.19 -4.45
N THR A 302 -12.40 4.91 -5.29
CA THR A 302 -11.02 5.36 -5.02
C THR A 302 -10.95 6.38 -3.88
N SER A 303 -11.99 7.19 -3.67
CA SER A 303 -12.11 8.10 -2.52
C SER A 303 -12.20 7.32 -1.19
N ASN A 304 -12.94 6.21 -1.19
CA ASN A 304 -13.07 5.35 -0.01
C ASN A 304 -11.76 4.64 0.31
N THR A 305 -11.01 4.18 -0.70
CA THR A 305 -9.70 3.54 -0.50
C THR A 305 -8.70 4.54 0.10
N LEU A 306 -8.57 5.74 -0.45
CA LEU A 306 -7.69 6.78 0.13
C LEU A 306 -8.10 7.16 1.55
N GLN A 307 -9.39 7.20 1.84
CA GLN A 307 -9.84 7.48 3.21
C GLN A 307 -9.46 6.36 4.18
N ARG A 308 -9.53 5.09 3.77
CA ARG A 308 -9.03 3.95 4.58
C ARG A 308 -7.53 4.08 4.84
N TRP A 309 -6.75 4.43 3.82
CA TRP A 309 -5.31 4.69 3.96
C TRP A 309 -5.03 5.84 4.93
N ARG A 310 -5.76 6.95 4.83
CA ARG A 310 -5.63 8.08 5.75
C ARG A 310 -5.86 7.63 7.21
N ILE A 311 -6.97 6.94 7.46
CA ILE A 311 -7.30 6.45 8.82
C ILE A 311 -6.22 5.49 9.33
N HIS A 312 -5.77 4.55 8.48
CA HIS A 312 -4.75 3.58 8.85
C HIS A 312 -3.41 4.25 9.19
N LEU A 313 -2.92 5.13 8.33
CA LEU A 313 -1.63 5.80 8.54
C LEU A 313 -1.68 6.80 9.70
N GLN A 314 -2.81 7.46 9.93
CA GLN A 314 -2.98 8.33 11.10
C GLN A 314 -2.95 7.51 12.38
N PHE A 315 -3.66 6.36 12.42
CA PHE A 315 -3.57 5.44 13.56
C PHE A 315 -2.14 4.94 13.78
N PHE A 316 -1.44 4.54 12.71
CA PHE A 316 -0.06 4.08 12.79
C PHE A 316 0.88 5.18 13.31
N LEU A 317 0.75 6.42 12.83
CA LEU A 317 1.49 7.58 13.34
C LEU A 317 1.30 7.75 14.86
N TYR A 318 0.06 7.69 15.34
CA TYR A 318 -0.24 7.76 16.77
C TYR A 318 0.41 6.62 17.56
N GLN A 319 0.39 5.40 17.00
CA GLN A 319 0.98 4.24 17.63
C GLN A 319 2.51 4.36 17.75
N VAL A 320 3.18 4.82 16.70
CA VAL A 320 4.63 5.05 16.67
C VAL A 320 5.03 6.16 17.64
N TYR A 321 4.33 7.29 17.63
CA TYR A 321 4.61 8.40 18.54
C TYR A 321 4.41 8.00 20.01
N ALA A 322 3.31 7.29 20.31
CA ALA A 322 3.06 6.78 21.65
C ALA A 322 4.12 5.78 22.11
N ASN A 323 4.53 4.83 21.25
CA ASN A 323 5.59 3.87 21.56
C ASN A 323 6.88 4.60 21.97
N MET A 324 7.32 5.54 21.14
CA MET A 324 8.53 6.33 21.40
C MET A 324 8.41 7.09 22.74
N ARG A 325 7.29 7.77 22.99
CA ARG A 325 7.07 8.52 24.25
C ARG A 325 6.94 7.61 25.48
N ILE A 326 6.41 6.40 25.32
CA ILE A 326 6.37 5.40 26.39
C ILE A 326 7.79 4.97 26.77
N ASP A 327 8.66 4.73 25.79
CA ASP A 327 10.06 4.35 26.03
C ASP A 327 10.85 5.46 26.72
N GLU A 328 10.52 6.72 26.43
CA GLU A 328 11.14 7.91 27.02
C GLU A 328 10.45 8.40 28.30
N LEU A 329 9.35 7.76 28.73
CA LEU A 329 8.46 8.29 29.76
C LEU A 329 9.14 8.53 31.11
N PHE A 330 10.14 7.71 31.46
CA PHE A 330 10.93 7.94 32.66
C PHE A 330 11.69 9.28 32.61
N SER A 331 12.30 9.60 31.47
CA SER A 331 13.02 10.86 31.27
C SER A 331 12.05 12.03 31.22
N ILE A 332 10.92 11.88 30.53
CA ILE A 332 9.83 12.86 30.49
C ILE A 332 9.36 13.19 31.92
N ILE A 333 9.13 12.19 32.77
CA ILE A 333 8.71 12.40 34.16
C ILE A 333 9.78 13.13 34.98
N ARG A 334 11.06 12.80 34.76
CA ARG A 334 12.18 13.46 35.45
C ARG A 334 12.24 14.94 35.11
N ASP A 335 11.97 15.30 33.86
CA ASP A 335 12.09 16.65 33.31
C ASP A 335 10.76 17.45 33.41
N PHE A 336 9.84 17.03 34.29
CA PHE A 336 8.58 17.74 34.55
C PHE A 336 8.79 18.88 35.57
N PRO A 337 8.26 20.10 35.37
CA PRO A 337 7.12 20.48 34.51
C PRO A 337 7.42 20.88 33.06
N GLU A 338 8.68 21.03 32.67
CA GLU A 338 9.09 21.49 31.34
C GLU A 338 8.60 20.53 30.25
N SER A 339 8.56 19.23 30.55
CA SER A 339 8.07 18.16 29.65
C SER A 339 6.54 18.05 29.52
N LYS A 340 5.77 19.03 30.00
CA LYS A 340 4.29 18.96 30.05
C LYS A 340 3.65 18.75 28.66
N ALA A 341 4.19 19.36 27.62
CA ALA A 341 3.65 19.24 26.26
C ALA A 341 3.71 17.79 25.76
N ALA A 342 4.84 17.09 25.97
CA ALA A 342 4.98 15.69 25.60
C ALA A 342 3.97 14.76 26.31
N LEU A 343 3.62 15.05 27.57
CA LEU A 343 2.60 14.30 28.31
C LEU A 343 1.18 14.53 27.76
N GLN A 344 0.88 15.77 27.35
CA GLN A 344 -0.42 16.10 26.74
C GLN A 344 -0.58 15.41 25.38
N ASP A 345 0.47 15.40 24.56
CA ASP A 345 0.48 14.66 23.30
C ASP A 345 0.32 13.15 23.54
N LEU A 346 1.08 12.58 24.48
CA LEU A 346 0.97 11.16 24.82
C LEU A 346 -0.43 10.80 25.30
N LYS A 347 -1.09 11.67 26.09
CA LYS A 347 -2.49 11.49 26.51
C LYS A 347 -3.42 11.34 25.32
N ILE A 348 -3.34 12.26 24.34
CA ILE A 348 -4.16 12.21 23.12
C ILE A 348 -3.90 10.90 22.36
N CYS A 349 -2.64 10.48 22.26
CA CYS A 349 -2.30 9.23 21.59
C CYS A 349 -2.91 8.02 22.31
N LEU A 350 -2.83 7.94 23.64
CA LEU A 350 -3.41 6.85 24.43
C LEU A 350 -4.94 6.79 24.42
N GLU A 351 -5.63 7.87 24.05
CA GLU A 351 -7.07 7.87 23.81
C GLU A 351 -7.42 7.31 22.42
N ARG A 352 -6.51 7.46 21.45
CA ARG A 352 -6.65 6.97 20.08
C ARG A 352 -6.06 5.57 19.87
N THR A 353 -5.19 5.12 20.77
CA THR A 353 -4.50 3.83 20.70
C THR A 353 -4.80 2.98 21.94
N ASN A 354 -4.63 1.66 21.82
CA ASN A 354 -4.84 0.71 22.92
C ASN A 354 -3.54 0.40 23.69
N GLN A 355 -2.66 1.38 23.90
CA GLN A 355 -1.29 1.17 24.43
C GLN A 355 -1.13 1.38 25.95
N ARG A 356 -2.21 1.58 26.70
CA ARG A 356 -2.14 1.81 28.17
C ARG A 356 -1.42 0.69 28.92
N GLN A 357 -1.67 -0.58 28.57
CA GLN A 357 -1.02 -1.72 29.22
C GLN A 357 0.50 -1.76 28.95
N GLN A 358 0.91 -1.40 27.75
CA GLN A 358 2.32 -1.29 27.38
C GLN A 358 3.01 -0.19 28.19
N LEU A 359 2.35 0.97 28.33
CA LEU A 359 2.84 2.07 29.16
C LEU A 359 3.08 1.63 30.61
N LEU A 360 2.09 0.97 31.23
CA LEU A 360 2.19 0.47 32.60
C LEU A 360 3.40 -0.46 32.77
N THR A 361 3.55 -1.39 31.84
CA THR A 361 4.62 -2.41 31.88
C THR A 361 6.00 -1.77 31.69
N SER A 362 6.13 -0.90 30.67
CA SER A 362 7.39 -0.22 30.35
C SER A 362 7.82 0.72 31.48
N LEU A 363 6.92 1.58 31.98
CA LEU A 363 7.25 2.54 33.02
C LEU A 363 7.57 1.86 34.36
N LYS A 364 6.81 0.81 34.74
CA LYS A 364 7.13 0.03 35.94
C LYS A 364 8.52 -0.59 35.86
N THR A 365 8.85 -1.19 34.72
CA THR A 365 10.18 -1.77 34.47
C THR A 365 11.27 -0.69 34.53
N ALA A 366 11.03 0.49 33.95
CA ALA A 366 11.98 1.60 33.99
C ALA A 366 12.22 2.11 35.41
N LEU A 367 11.19 2.22 36.25
CA LEU A 367 11.34 2.61 37.66
C LEU A 367 12.14 1.57 38.44
N GLU A 368 11.79 0.28 38.31
CA GLU A 368 12.48 -0.80 39.02
C GLU A 368 13.96 -0.89 38.65
N THR A 369 14.29 -0.73 37.37
CA THR A 369 15.66 -0.85 36.86
C THR A 369 16.51 0.40 37.08
N ARG A 370 15.94 1.61 36.94
CA ARG A 370 16.70 2.87 36.95
C ARG A 370 16.62 3.65 38.26
N LEU A 371 15.61 3.40 39.10
CA LEU A 371 15.37 4.16 40.34
C LEU A 371 15.49 3.31 41.60
N LEU A 372 14.96 2.08 41.57
CA LEU A 372 14.74 1.27 42.78
C LEU A 372 15.93 0.34 43.08
N HIS A 373 17.13 0.90 43.14
CA HIS A 373 18.33 0.16 43.54
C HIS A 373 19.14 0.91 44.62
N PRO A 374 19.97 0.20 45.42
CA PRO A 374 20.67 0.80 46.56
C PRO A 374 21.62 1.94 46.20
N GLY A 375 22.10 1.99 44.95
CA GLY A 375 22.99 3.04 44.46
C GLY A 375 22.35 4.43 44.26
N VAL A 376 21.02 4.56 44.36
CA VAL A 376 20.33 5.86 44.23
C VAL A 376 20.08 6.47 45.61
N ASN A 377 20.31 7.79 45.76
CA ASN A 377 20.04 8.49 47.01
C ASN A 377 18.53 8.60 47.28
N THR A 378 18.13 8.53 48.55
CA THR A 378 16.72 8.64 48.96
C THR A 378 16.09 9.95 48.52
N SER A 379 16.86 11.05 48.54
CA SER A 379 16.43 12.36 48.04
C SER A 379 16.00 12.32 46.57
N ASP A 380 16.74 11.60 45.74
CA ASP A 380 16.52 11.54 44.29
C ASP A 380 15.28 10.67 43.99
N VAL A 381 15.12 9.57 44.74
CA VAL A 381 13.92 8.72 44.68
C VAL A 381 12.67 9.52 45.06
N ILE A 382 12.71 10.29 46.14
CA ILE A 382 11.59 11.12 46.58
C ILE A 382 11.29 12.22 45.56
N THR A 383 12.33 12.90 45.05
CA THR A 383 12.17 13.98 44.07
C THR A 383 11.51 13.46 42.80
N LEU A 384 12.00 12.35 42.25
CA LEU A 384 11.40 11.75 41.06
C LEU A 384 9.98 11.24 41.34
N TYR A 385 9.71 10.71 42.55
CA TYR A 385 8.35 10.29 42.93
C TYR A 385 7.37 11.46 42.98
N ILE A 386 7.79 12.63 43.48
CA ILE A 386 6.98 13.86 43.45
C ILE A 386 6.71 14.30 42.01
N SER A 387 7.74 14.29 41.15
CA SER A 387 7.56 14.61 39.72
C SER A 387 6.63 13.59 39.03
N ALA A 388 6.75 12.30 39.33
CA ALA A 388 5.87 11.25 38.82
C ALA A 388 4.41 11.47 39.21
N ILE A 389 4.13 11.86 40.46
CA ILE A 389 2.76 12.18 40.90
C ILE A 389 2.18 13.33 40.09
N LYS A 390 2.96 14.38 39.83
CA LYS A 390 2.50 15.55 39.07
C LYS A 390 2.32 15.22 37.59
N ALA A 391 3.30 14.56 36.97
CA ALA A 391 3.29 14.18 35.57
C ALA A 391 2.17 13.17 35.24
N LEU A 392 2.03 12.11 36.03
CA LEU A 392 1.03 11.08 35.78
C LEU A 392 -0.40 11.56 36.05
N ARG A 393 -0.58 12.60 36.88
CA ARG A 393 -1.87 13.27 37.04
C ARG A 393 -2.29 14.03 35.79
N GLU A 394 -1.34 14.66 35.09
CA GLU A 394 -1.60 15.32 33.81
C GLU A 394 -1.96 14.30 32.73
N LEU A 395 -1.24 13.17 32.70
CA LEU A 395 -1.46 12.08 31.74
C LEU A 395 -2.79 11.35 31.96
N ASP A 396 -3.09 10.96 33.21
CA ASP A 396 -4.29 10.24 33.62
C ASP A 396 -4.94 10.88 34.86
N PRO A 397 -5.97 11.73 34.67
CA PRO A 397 -6.67 12.37 35.78
C PRO A 397 -7.34 11.40 36.76
N SER A 398 -7.60 10.14 36.35
CA SER A 398 -8.18 9.12 37.24
C SER A 398 -7.18 8.58 38.26
N MET A 399 -5.88 8.85 38.06
CA MET A 399 -4.77 8.40 38.91
C MET A 399 -4.59 6.88 38.96
N VAL A 400 -5.29 6.11 38.13
CA VAL A 400 -5.17 4.65 38.09
C VAL A 400 -3.77 4.23 37.63
N ILE A 401 -3.21 4.92 36.61
CA ILE A 401 -1.84 4.66 36.15
C ILE A 401 -0.83 4.91 37.28
N LEU A 402 -1.00 6.01 38.02
CA LEU A 402 -0.13 6.38 39.14
C LEU A 402 -0.16 5.32 40.25
N GLU A 403 -1.35 4.84 40.64
CA GLU A 403 -1.50 3.87 41.72
C GLU A 403 -0.74 2.57 41.43
N VAL A 404 -0.87 2.06 40.21
CA VAL A 404 -0.26 0.80 39.75
C VAL A 404 1.25 0.95 39.61
N VAL A 405 1.71 2.00 38.93
CA VAL A 405 3.13 2.14 38.56
C VAL A 405 3.99 2.55 39.76
N CYS A 406 3.45 3.33 40.70
CA CYS A 406 4.20 3.79 41.87
C CYS A 406 4.02 2.91 43.12
N GLU A 407 3.27 1.81 43.06
CA GLU A 407 3.26 0.79 44.12
C GLU A 407 4.69 0.32 44.51
N PRO A 408 5.58 -0.09 43.59
CA PRO A 408 6.93 -0.54 43.94
C PRO A 408 7.78 0.59 44.57
N VAL A 409 7.59 1.84 44.13
CA VAL A 409 8.30 3.00 44.71
C VAL A 409 7.90 3.21 46.18
N ARG A 410 6.60 3.15 46.48
CA ARG A 410 6.08 3.25 47.86
C ARG A 410 6.60 2.12 48.74
N LYS A 411 6.65 0.89 48.22
CA LYS A 411 7.20 -0.27 48.93
C LYS A 411 8.69 -0.08 49.22
N TYR A 412 9.46 0.38 48.24
CA TYR A 412 10.90 0.60 48.38
C TYR A 412 11.23 1.69 49.41
N LEU A 413 10.56 2.84 49.38
CA LEU A 413 10.78 3.92 50.35
C LEU A 413 10.49 3.48 51.80
N ARG A 414 9.50 2.60 52.03
CA ARG A 414 9.24 2.03 53.38
C ARG A 414 10.37 1.14 53.90
N THR A 415 11.20 0.58 53.02
CA THR A 415 12.35 -0.25 53.42
C THR A 415 13.60 0.57 53.72
N ARG A 416 13.60 1.87 53.43
CA ARG A 416 14.73 2.78 53.64
C ARG A 416 14.56 3.55 54.94
N ASP A 417 15.45 3.28 55.89
CA ASP A 417 15.43 3.88 57.24
C ASP A 417 15.63 5.41 57.25
N ASP A 418 16.20 5.97 56.17
CA ASP A 418 16.51 7.40 56.02
C ASP A 418 15.41 8.22 55.32
N THR A 419 14.26 7.61 55.00
CA THR A 419 13.14 8.28 54.31
C THR A 419 12.37 9.28 55.18
N VAL A 420 12.29 9.03 56.49
CA VAL A 420 11.56 9.90 57.45
C VAL A 420 12.60 10.54 58.37
N ARG A 421 13.14 11.69 57.97
CA ARG A 421 14.06 12.51 58.75
C ARG A 421 13.66 13.97 58.73
#